data_AF-A0A377ZWC4-F1
#
_entry.id   AF-A0A377ZWC4-F1
#
_cell.length_a   1.000
_cell.length_b   1.000
_cell.length_c   1.000
_cell.angle_alpha   90.00
_cell.angle_beta   90.00
_cell.angle_gamma   90.00
#
_symmetry.space_group_name_H-M   'P 1'
#
loop_
_entity.id
_entity.type
_entity.pdbx_description
1 polymer ?
#
loop_
_entity_poly.entity_id
_entity_poly.type
_entity_poly.pdbx_seq_one_letter_code
_entity_poly.pdbx_strand_id
1 'polypeptide(L)' 'MLQKALLSQQLSSRMDAYKEAQRILARELPVLPLASSLRLQAYRYDMKGLVLSPFGNASFAGVSRENTEEVKKP' A
#
# COMPACT_ATOMS: atom_id res chain seq x y z
N MET A 1 15.86 8.27 -17.39
CA MET A 1 14.47 7.76 -17.49
C MET A 1 13.58 8.32 -16.38
N LEU A 2 13.87 8.02 -15.10
CA LEU A 2 13.02 8.42 -13.97
C LEU A 2 12.88 9.94 -13.81
N GLN A 3 13.93 10.71 -14.05
CA GLN A 3 13.85 12.17 -14.06
C GLN A 3 12.87 12.70 -15.14
N LYS A 4 12.80 12.05 -16.30
CA LYS A 4 11.81 12.38 -17.35
C LYS A 4 10.39 12.06 -16.89
N ALA A 5 10.20 10.94 -16.17
CA ALA A 5 8.91 10.58 -15.59
C ALA A 5 8.46 11.60 -14.53
N LEU A 6 9.39 12.16 -13.75
CA LEU A 6 9.07 13.16 -12.73
C LEU A 6 8.56 14.48 -13.34
N LEU A 7 9.11 14.87 -14.50
CA LEU A 7 8.75 16.13 -15.16
C LEU A 7 7.44 16.04 -15.97
N SER A 8 6.92 14.83 -16.22
CA SER A 8 5.69 14.65 -17.00
C SER A 8 4.46 14.55 -16.10
N GLN A 9 3.40 15.29 -16.44
CA GLN A 9 2.09 15.14 -15.80
C GLN A 9 1.22 14.07 -16.47
N GLN A 10 1.59 13.63 -17.69
CA GLN A 10 0.83 12.65 -18.45
C GLN A 10 1.11 11.24 -17.94
N LEU A 11 0.07 10.56 -17.44
CA LEU A 11 0.20 9.22 -16.86
C LEU A 11 0.83 8.21 -17.81
N SER A 12 0.42 8.18 -19.08
CA SER A 12 0.97 7.24 -20.07
C SER A 12 2.48 7.41 -20.26
N SER A 13 2.95 8.65 -20.40
CA SER A 13 4.38 8.96 -20.50
C SER A 13 5.17 8.50 -19.27
N ARG A 14 4.58 8.63 -18.06
CA ARG A 14 5.19 8.12 -16.82
C ARG A 14 5.26 6.60 -16.81
N MET A 15 4.18 5.92 -17.21
CA MET A 15 4.13 4.45 -17.27
C MET A 15 5.18 3.89 -18.21
N ASP A 16 5.38 4.51 -19.38
CA ASP A 16 6.39 4.06 -20.34
C ASP A 16 7.81 4.18 -19.76
N ALA A 17 8.11 5.29 -19.09
CA ALA A 17 9.39 5.49 -18.41
C ALA A 17 9.61 4.52 -17.24
N TYR A 18 8.56 4.17 -16.47
CA TYR A 18 8.67 3.17 -15.39
C TYR A 18 8.85 1.74 -15.93
N LYS A 19 8.16 1.37 -17.02
CA LYS A 19 8.35 0.07 -17.68
C LYS A 19 9.78 -0.10 -18.20
N GLU A 20 10.38 0.97 -18.74
CA GLU A 20 11.77 0.98 -19.16
C GLU A 20 12.71 0.72 -17.97
N ALA A 21 12.50 1.42 -16.85
CA ALA A 21 13.30 1.21 -15.64
C ALA A 21 13.18 -0.22 -15.12
N GLN A 22 11.98 -0.80 -15.11
CA GLN A 22 11.76 -2.21 -14.72
C GLN A 22 12.49 -3.19 -15.65
N ARG A 23 12.52 -2.93 -16.96
CA ARG A 23 13.28 -3.76 -17.92
C ARG A 23 14.78 -3.72 -17.65
N ILE A 24 15.34 -2.55 -17.32
CA ILE A 24 16.76 -2.42 -16.94
C ILE A 24 17.05 -3.22 -15.67
N LEU A 25 16.22 -3.08 -14.62
CA LEU A 25 16.37 -3.83 -13.37
C LEU A 25 16.31 -5.35 -13.59
N ALA A 26 15.40 -5.81 -14.46
CA ALA A 26 15.30 -7.24 -14.78
C ALA A 26 16.52 -7.76 -15.56
N ARG A 27 17.11 -6.93 -16.44
CA ARG A 27 18.30 -7.30 -17.23
C ARG A 27 19.58 -7.33 -16.38
N GLU A 28 19.76 -6.32 -15.54
CA GLU A 28 21.00 -6.12 -14.78
C GLU A 28 20.98 -6.84 -13.42
N LEU A 29 19.78 -7.25 -12.98
CA LEU A 29 19.52 -7.99 -11.75
C LEU A 29 20.29 -7.47 -10.51
N PRO A 30 20.32 -6.14 -10.22
CA PRO A 30 20.98 -5.62 -9.03
C PRO A 30 20.24 -6.00 -7.73
N VAL A 31 18.96 -6.35 -7.86
CA VAL A 31 18.10 -6.88 -6.81
C VAL A 31 17.20 -7.94 -7.41
N LEU A 32 16.92 -9.01 -6.66
CA LEU A 32 16.03 -10.10 -7.07
C LEU A 32 14.67 -9.96 -6.36
N PRO A 33 13.60 -9.51 -7.05
CA PRO A 33 12.27 -9.45 -6.45
C PRO A 33 11.74 -10.86 -6.21
N LEU A 34 11.46 -11.22 -4.95
CA LEU A 34 10.98 -12.55 -4.60
C LEU A 34 9.45 -12.64 -4.58
N ALA A 35 8.79 -11.64 -3.99
CA ALA A 35 7.35 -11.65 -3.80
C ALA A 35 6.81 -10.24 -3.50
N SER A 36 5.49 -10.10 -3.62
CA SER A 36 4.73 -9.00 -3.02
C SER A 36 3.92 -9.55 -1.85
N SER A 37 4.19 -9.06 -0.64
CA SER A 37 3.62 -9.62 0.59
C SER A 37 2.20 -9.14 0.86
N LEU A 38 1.41 -9.97 1.54
CA LEU A 38 0.13 -9.59 2.13
C LEU A 38 0.36 -8.92 3.48
N ARG A 39 -0.24 -7.74 3.71
CA ARG A 39 -0.23 -7.07 5.01
C ARG A 39 -1.44 -7.50 5.84
N LEU A 40 -1.18 -8.21 6.93
CA LEU A 40 -2.18 -8.62 7.91
C LEU A 40 -2.07 -7.75 9.16
N GLN A 41 -3.20 -7.32 9.72
CA GLN A 41 -3.25 -6.56 10.97
C GLN A 41 -4.41 -7.07 11.82
N ALA A 42 -4.10 -7.64 12.97
CA ALA A 42 -5.10 -8.02 13.96
C ALA A 42 -5.63 -6.79 14.69
N TYR A 43 -6.94 -6.75 14.94
CA TYR A 43 -7.58 -5.71 15.73
C TYR A 43 -8.69 -6.32 16.60
N ARG A 44 -9.05 -5.64 17.68
CA ARG A 44 -10.11 -6.09 18.57
C ARG A 44 -11.48 -5.90 17.90
N TYR A 45 -12.39 -6.84 18.12
CA TYR A 45 -13.74 -6.80 17.52
C TYR A 45 -14.55 -5.54 17.87
N ASP A 46 -14.27 -4.92 19.02
CA ASP A 46 -14.94 -3.73 19.53
C ASP A 46 -14.43 -2.44 18.89
N MET A 47 -13.40 -2.51 18.02
CA MET A 47 -12.85 -1.36 17.32
C MET A 47 -13.57 -1.14 15.98
N LYS A 48 -14.09 0.07 15.78
CA LYS A 48 -14.70 0.51 14.51
C LYS A 48 -13.84 1.58 13.84
N GLY A 49 -13.95 1.68 12.52
CA GLY A 49 -13.30 2.73 11.74
C GLY A 49 -11.81 2.53 11.48
N LEU A 50 -11.24 1.35 11.78
CA LEU A 50 -9.84 1.06 11.47
C LEU A 50 -9.66 0.85 9.96
N VAL A 51 -8.84 1.68 9.32
CA VAL A 51 -8.51 1.57 7.89
C VAL A 51 -7.06 1.14 7.70
N LEU A 52 -6.86 0.09 6.91
CA LEU A 52 -5.54 -0.39 6.49
C LEU A 52 -5.14 0.29 5.18
N SER A 53 -4.11 1.14 5.21
CA SER A 53 -3.60 1.73 3.97
C SER A 53 -2.79 0.70 3.17
N PRO A 54 -2.97 0.63 1.84
CA PRO A 54 -2.12 -0.18 0.97
C PRO A 54 -0.66 0.30 0.93
N PHE A 55 -0.39 1.53 1.40
CA PHE A 55 0.94 2.15 1.41
C PHE A 55 1.61 2.13 2.80
N GLY A 56 1.18 1.23 3.69
CA GLY A 56 1.92 0.90 4.92
C GLY A 56 1.55 1.71 6.16
N ASN A 57 0.74 2.76 6.03
CA ASN A 57 0.27 3.53 7.18
C ASN A 57 -0.94 2.85 7.86
N ALA A 58 -0.92 2.73 9.18
CA ALA A 58 -2.12 2.47 9.97
C ALA A 58 -2.59 3.78 10.58
N SER A 59 -3.81 4.22 10.22
CA SER A 59 -4.41 5.43 10.80
C SER A 59 -5.37 5.06 11.91
N PHE A 60 -5.24 5.73 13.05
CA PHE A 60 -6.22 5.68 14.15
C PHE A 60 -7.19 6.87 14.11
N ALA A 61 -7.06 7.77 13.14
CA ALA A 61 -8.00 8.88 12.98
C ALA A 61 -9.40 8.33 12.67
N GLY A 62 -10.40 8.70 13.47
CA GLY A 62 -11.76 8.20 13.34
C GLY A 62 -12.00 6.80 13.91
N VAL A 63 -11.01 6.21 14.59
CA VAL A 63 -11.19 4.93 15.28
C VAL A 63 -11.86 5.16 16.62
N SER A 64 -12.92 4.40 16.88
CA SER A 64 -13.63 4.41 18.15
C SER A 64 -13.84 3.00 18.66
N ARG A 65 -14.18 2.89 19.95
CA ARG A 65 -14.64 1.64 20.55
C ARG A 65 -16.14 1.67 20.67
N GLU A 66 -16.79 0.60 20.25
CA GLU A 66 -18.20 0.36 20.48
C GLU A 66 -18.42 0.06 21.97
N ASN A 67 -19.43 0.69 22.57
CA ASN A 67 -19.69 0.56 24.01
C ASN A 67 -20.20 -0.85 24.33
N THR A 68 -19.71 -1.43 25.41
CA THR A 68 -19.70 -2.90 25.63
C THR A 68 -21.09 -3.51 25.93
N GLU A 69 -22.11 -2.69 26.15
CA GLU A 69 -23.49 -3.12 26.48
C GLU A 69 -24.23 -3.75 25.28
N GLU A 70 -23.86 -3.41 24.03
CA GLU A 70 -24.56 -3.90 22.82
C GLU A 70 -23.85 -5.04 22.09
N VAL A 71 -22.61 -5.38 22.47
CA VAL A 71 -21.84 -6.37 21.70
C VAL A 71 -22.07 -7.79 22.23
N LYS A 72 -23.11 -8.45 21.71
CA LYS A 72 -23.23 -9.91 21.82
C LYS A 72 -21.99 -10.55 21.18
N LYS A 73 -21.23 -11.28 22.00
CA LYS A 73 -20.16 -12.16 21.52
C LYS A 73 -20.75 -13.17 20.52
N PRO A 74 -20.04 -13.48 19.42
CA PRO A 74 -20.41 -14.60 18.55
C PRO A 74 -20.33 -15.93 19.30
#